data_AF-A0A966YAL1-F1
#
_entry.id   AF-A0A966YAL1-F1
#
_cell.length_a   1.000
_cell.length_b   1.000
_cell.length_c   1.000
_cell.angle_alpha   90.00
_cell.angle_beta   90.00
_cell.angle_gamma   90.00
#
_symmetry.space_group_name_H-M   'P 1'
#
loop_
_entity.id
_entity.type
_entity.pdbx_description
1 polymer ?
#
loop_
_entity_poly.entity_id
_entity_poly.type
_entity_poly.pdbx_seq_one_letter_code
_entity_poly.pdbx_strand_id
1 'polypeptide(L)'
;MDDLALILFDVDGTLVDSQSEILAAMHDAFAAIAQPVPNRDAILSTVGLSLEQAMLHLLPSECDAHTISAAVSAYKHSYRK
;
A
#
# COMPACT_ATOMS: atom_id res chain seq x y z
N MET A 1 10.11 -16.41 38.25
CA MET A 1 11.18 -15.86 37.40
C MET A 1 11.10 -16.64 36.10
N ASP A 2 10.60 -16.11 34.99
CA ASP A 2 10.10 -14.78 34.66
C ASP A 2 8.99 -15.02 33.62
N ASP A 3 7.82 -14.40 33.80
CA ASP A 3 6.78 -14.40 32.77
C ASP A 3 7.27 -13.49 31.64
N LEU A 4 8.04 -14.04 30.71
CA LEU A 4 8.39 -13.33 29.49
C LEU A 4 7.13 -13.19 28.63
N ALA A 5 6.56 -11.99 28.62
CA ALA A 5 5.52 -11.61 27.67
C ALA A 5 6.18 -10.90 26.47
N LEU A 6 5.97 -11.46 25.27
CA LEU A 6 6.32 -10.83 24.01
C LEU A 6 5.08 -10.14 23.44
N ILE A 7 5.21 -8.86 23.11
CA ILE A 7 4.16 -8.09 22.44
C ILE A 7 4.72 -7.62 21.10
N LEU A 8 4.09 -8.03 20.00
CA LEU A 8 4.36 -7.51 18.66
C LEU A 8 3.30 -6.47 18.31
N PHE A 9 3.75 -5.31 17.83
CA PHE A 9 2.91 -4.27 17.27
C PHE A 9 3.18 -4.14 15.79
N ASP A 10 2.13 -4.00 15.01
CA ASP A 10 2.25 -3.48 13.64
C ASP A 10 2.61 -1.99 13.67
N VAL A 11 3.20 -1.46 12.60
CA VAL A 11 3.61 -0.04 12.55
C VAL A 11 2.48 0.81 11.99
N ASP A 12 2.02 0.49 10.78
CA ASP A 12 1.07 1.30 10.01
C ASP A 12 -0.35 1.16 10.57
N GLY A 13 -0.95 2.28 10.99
CA GLY A 13 -2.28 2.29 11.60
C GLY A 13 -2.35 1.75 13.03
N THR A 14 -1.22 1.31 13.61
CA THR A 14 -1.13 0.84 15.01
C THR A 14 -0.21 1.73 15.85
N LEU A 15 1.03 1.97 15.41
CA LEU A 15 1.97 2.87 16.09
C LEU A 15 2.02 4.27 15.46
N VAL A 16 1.67 4.37 14.18
CA VAL A 16 1.67 5.62 13.40
C VAL A 16 0.36 5.74 12.63
N ASP A 17 -0.24 6.94 12.60
CA ASP A 17 -1.39 7.24 11.73
C ASP A 17 -0.90 7.54 10.29
N SER A 18 -0.36 6.51 9.63
CA SER A 18 0.16 6.58 8.26
C SER A 18 -0.91 6.37 7.19
N GLN A 19 -2.17 6.17 7.58
CA GLN A 19 -3.25 5.84 6.63
C GLN A 19 -3.49 6.98 5.63
N SER A 20 -3.39 8.24 6.04
CA SER A 20 -3.55 9.38 5.14
C SER A 20 -2.44 9.44 4.08
N GLU A 21 -1.21 9.12 4.46
CA GLU A 21 -0.05 9.11 3.56
C GLU A 21 -0.14 7.93 2.58
N ILE A 22 -0.50 6.75 3.06
CA ILE A 22 -0.73 5.56 2.23
C ILE A 22 -1.84 5.86 1.21
N LEU A 23 -2.96 6.42 1.64
CA LEU A 23 -4.07 6.74 0.75
C LEU A 23 -3.66 7.77 -0.29
N ALA A 24 -2.96 8.85 0.09
CA ALA A 24 -2.48 9.86 -0.85
C ALA A 24 -1.52 9.26 -1.89
N ALA A 25 -0.52 8.49 -1.45
CA ALA A 25 0.43 7.84 -2.34
C ALA A 25 -0.25 6.84 -3.29
N MET A 26 -1.30 6.14 -2.83
CA MET A 26 -2.05 5.22 -3.67
C MET A 26 -2.92 5.95 -4.70
N HIS A 27 -3.53 7.08 -4.35
CA HIS A 27 -4.23 7.93 -5.32
C HIS A 27 -3.28 8.42 -6.43
N ASP A 28 -2.10 8.90 -6.05
CA ASP A 28 -1.09 9.36 -7.00
C ASP A 28 -0.60 8.23 -7.90
N ALA A 29 -0.37 7.04 -7.34
CA ALA A 29 0.09 5.87 -8.09
C ALA A 29 -0.92 5.44 -9.16
N PHE A 30 -2.20 5.36 -8.79
CA PHE A 30 -3.28 4.98 -9.71
C PHE A 30 -3.53 6.05 -10.77
N ALA A 31 -3.43 7.34 -10.40
CA ALA A 31 -3.52 8.44 -11.36
C ALA A 31 -2.38 8.38 -12.40
N ALA A 32 -1.16 8.04 -11.98
CA ALA A 32 0.01 7.98 -12.87
C ALA A 32 -0.09 6.89 -13.95
N ILE A 33 -0.81 5.80 -13.68
CA ILE A 33 -1.04 4.70 -14.63
C ILE A 33 -2.41 4.77 -15.30
N ALA A 34 -3.15 5.86 -15.10
CA ALA A 34 -4.50 6.07 -15.62
C ALA A 34 -5.50 4.94 -15.26
N GLN A 35 -5.39 4.38 -14.05
CA GLN A 35 -6.31 3.37 -13.51
C GLN A 35 -7.27 4.00 -12.49
N PRO A 36 -8.51 3.49 -12.36
CA PRO A 36 -9.42 3.96 -11.33
C PRO A 36 -8.88 3.63 -9.94
N VAL A 37 -8.88 4.62 -9.05
CA VAL A 37 -8.41 4.43 -7.68
C VAL A 37 -9.40 3.50 -6.94
N PRO A 38 -8.93 2.43 -6.29
CA PRO A 38 -9.77 1.57 -5.48
C PRO A 38 -10.35 2.34 -4.29
N ASN A 39 -11.42 1.82 -3.69
CA ASN A 39 -11.97 2.44 -2.49
C ASN A 39 -10.98 2.35 -1.31
N ARG A 40 -11.19 3.20 -0.31
CA ARG A 40 -10.34 3.29 0.89
C ARG A 40 -10.13 1.94 1.57
N ASP A 41 -11.20 1.17 1.75
CA ASP A 41 -11.14 -0.09 2.49
C ASP A 41 -10.35 -1.16 1.73
N ALA A 42 -10.46 -1.20 0.40
CA ALA A 42 -9.64 -2.07 -0.44
C ALA A 42 -8.15 -1.71 -0.31
N ILE A 43 -7.80 -0.42 -0.37
CA ILE A 43 -6.40 0.02 -0.20
C ILE A 43 -5.88 -0.40 1.18
N LEU A 44 -6.64 -0.10 2.25
CA LEU A 44 -6.22 -0.41 3.61
C LEU A 44 -6.17 -1.92 3.91
N SER A 45 -6.97 -2.73 3.22
CA SER A 45 -6.90 -4.19 3.33
C SER A 45 -5.57 -4.79 2.84
N THR A 46 -4.79 -4.02 2.08
CA THR A 46 -3.47 -4.44 1.59
C THR A 46 -2.32 -4.03 2.50
N VAL A 47 -2.57 -3.25 3.55
CA VAL A 47 -1.54 -2.85 4.52
C VAL A 47 -1.01 -4.11 5.22
N GLY A 48 0.31 -4.22 5.29
CA GLY A 48 1.02 -5.43 5.74
C GLY A 48 1.47 -6.36 4.62
N LEU A 49 0.96 -6.20 3.39
CA LEU A 49 1.52 -6.87 2.21
C LEU A 49 2.77 -6.15 1.70
N SER A 50 3.61 -6.86 0.94
CA SER A 50 4.61 -6.19 0.12
C SER A 50 3.92 -5.31 -0.94
N LEU A 51 4.54 -4.18 -1.29
CA LEU A 51 3.93 -3.22 -2.22
C LEU A 51 3.60 -3.85 -3.59
N GLU A 52 4.42 -4.76 -4.09
CA GLU A 52 4.12 -5.50 -5.34
C GLU A 52 2.86 -6.37 -5.19
N GLN A 53 2.73 -7.09 -4.07
CA GLN A 53 1.53 -7.89 -3.78
C GLN A 53 0.29 -7.02 -3.59
N ALA A 54 0.43 -5.86 -2.95
CA ALA A 54 -0.66 -4.89 -2.79
C ALA A 54 -1.15 -4.41 -4.17
N MET A 55 -0.22 -4.03 -5.07
CA MET A 55 -0.58 -3.61 -6.43
C MET A 55 -1.23 -4.75 -7.24
N LEU A 56 -0.75 -5.99 -7.09
CA LEU A 56 -1.37 -7.16 -7.72
C LEU A 56 -2.80 -7.43 -7.21
N HIS A 57 -3.11 -7.11 -5.95
CA HIS A 57 -4.47 -7.25 -5.41
C HIS A 57 -5.41 -6.12 -5.86
N LEU A 58 -4.87 -4.91 -6.04
CA LEU A 58 -5.67 -3.72 -6.32
C LEU A 58 -5.88 -3.45 -7.82
N LEU A 59 -4.94 -3.88 -8.66
CA LEU A 59 -5.02 -3.70 -10.11
C LEU A 59 -5.87 -4.80 -10.76
N PRO A 60 -6.50 -4.50 -11.92
CA PRO A 60 -7.10 -5.54 -12.75
C PRO A 60 -6.10 -6.64 -13.09
N SER A 61 -6.55 -7.90 -13.07
CA SER A 61 -5.70 -9.07 -13.37
C SER A 61 -5.11 -9.09 -14.79
N GLU A 62 -5.65 -8.25 -15.68
CA GLU A 62 -5.19 -8.08 -17.06
C GLU A 62 -4.01 -7.10 -17.19
N CYS A 63 -3.68 -6.36 -16.12
CA CYS A 63 -2.52 -5.47 -16.12
C CYS A 63 -1.23 -6.26 -16.30
N ASP A 64 -0.38 -5.78 -17.21
CA ASP A 64 0.92 -6.39 -17.45
C ASP A 64 1.93 -6.02 -16.35
N ALA A 65 3.06 -6.74 -16.33
CA ALA A 65 4.13 -6.51 -15.37
C ALA A 65 4.70 -5.09 -15.46
N HIS A 66 4.63 -4.45 -16.63
CA HIS A 66 5.08 -3.07 -16.81
C HIS A 66 4.18 -2.09 -16.07
N THR A 67 2.85 -2.24 -16.19
CA THR A 67 1.87 -1.41 -15.47
C THR A 67 2.01 -1.56 -13.95
N ILE A 68 2.18 -2.78 -13.46
CA ILE A 68 2.40 -3.05 -12.03
C ILE A 68 3.68 -2.36 -11.54
N SER A 69 4.78 -2.49 -12.28
CA SER A 69 6.05 -1.85 -11.95
C SER A 69 5.96 -0.32 -11.95
N ALA A 70 5.23 0.25 -12.92
CA ALA A 70 4.96 1.69 -12.98
C ALA A 70 4.16 2.17 -11.76
N ALA A 71 3.14 1.41 -11.34
CA ALA A 71 2.34 1.71 -10.15
C ALA A 71 3.20 1.71 -8.88
N VAL A 72 4.04 0.67 -8.71
CA VAL A 72 4.99 0.56 -7.58
C VAL A 72 5.96 1.74 -7.56
N SER A 73 6.50 2.13 -8.70
CA SER A 73 7.43 3.26 -8.82
C SER A 73 6.74 4.58 -8.46
N ALA A 74 5.54 4.82 -8.98
CA ALA A 74 4.76 6.02 -8.71
C ALA A 74 4.38 6.13 -7.22
N TYR A 75 3.96 5.03 -6.59
CA TYR A 75 3.71 4.99 -5.15
C TYR A 75 4.96 5.36 -4.34
N LYS A 76 6.10 4.74 -4.63
CA LYS A 76 7.37 5.01 -3.93
C LYS A 76 7.81 6.46 -4.11
N HIS A 77 7.55 7.06 -5.26
CA HIS A 77 7.86 8.46 -5.52
C HIS A 77 6.97 9.40 -4.70
N SER A 78 5.66 9.15 -4.65
CA SER A 78 4.72 9.96 -3.87
C SER A 78 4.97 9.86 -2.37
N TYR A 79 5.18 8.65 -1.83
CA TYR A 79 5.40 8.42 -0.40
C TYR A 79 6.70 9.02 0.15
N ARG A 80 7.69 9.29 -0.72
CA ARG A 80 8.99 9.87 -0.32
C ARG A 80 9.03 11.40 -0.39
N LYS A 81 7.93 12.03 -0.78
CA LYS A 81 7.80 13.47 -0.93
C LYS A 81 7.54 14.15 0.41
#